data_AF-A0A8J5B9E5-F1
#
_entry.id   AF-A0A8J5B9E5-F1
#
_cell.length_a   1.000
_cell.length_b   1.000
_cell.length_c   1.000
_cell.angle_alpha   90.00
_cell.angle_beta   90.00
_cell.angle_gamma   90.00
#
_symmetry.space_group_name_H-M   'P 1'
#
loop_
_entity.id
_entity.type
_entity.pdbx_description
1 polymer ?
#
loop_
_entity_poly.entity_id
_entity_poly.type
_entity_poly.pdbx_seq_one_letter_code
_entity_poly.pdbx_strand_id
1 'polypeptide(L)'
;MRPSFVTQLLRPWKKDRAGYMFNLFYGVSKNGNKRLPLTSKQGNKNFYKGHGAAGVGKTTSKGRYIINRDKVRTFVVPAGLESCDLKPFVSPTLEPIKNTFRGYTGPLDPKLTVKKVNEYVKTGPVVQEDSPDRKNWLEQE
;
A
#
# COMPACT_ATOMS: atom_id res chain seq x y z
N MET A 1 -54.41 -4.67 -16.92
CA MET A 1 -53.95 -6.08 -16.84
C MET A 1 -53.50 -6.34 -15.40
N ARG A 2 -54.01 -7.36 -14.70
CA ARG A 2 -53.55 -7.65 -13.33
C ARG A 2 -52.18 -8.36 -13.39
N PRO A 3 -51.19 -7.95 -12.59
CA PRO A 3 -49.91 -8.65 -12.54
C PRO A 3 -50.13 -10.11 -12.12
N SER A 4 -49.39 -11.04 -12.72
CA SER A 4 -49.50 -12.46 -12.40
C SER A 4 -48.97 -12.72 -10.99
N PHE A 5 -49.51 -13.72 -10.30
CA PHE A 5 -49.07 -14.07 -8.94
C PHE A 5 -47.56 -14.35 -8.85
N VAL A 6 -46.91 -14.77 -9.93
CA VAL A 6 -45.46 -15.00 -10.02
C VAL A 6 -44.66 -13.70 -9.95
N THR A 7 -45.17 -12.62 -10.55
CA THR A 7 -44.52 -11.29 -10.54
C THR A 7 -44.62 -10.58 -9.19
N GLN A 8 -45.51 -11.04 -8.30
CA GLN A 8 -45.65 -10.54 -6.94
C GLN A 8 -44.73 -11.26 -5.92
N LEU A 9 -44.03 -12.31 -6.35
CA LEU A 9 -43.05 -13.01 -5.51
C LEU A 9 -41.81 -12.13 -5.31
N LEU A 10 -41.19 -12.18 -4.12
CA LEU A 10 -39.93 -11.49 -3.82
C LEU A 10 -38.82 -11.84 -4.82
N ARG A 11 -38.82 -13.09 -5.29
CA ARG A 11 -37.90 -13.64 -6.30
C ARG A 11 -38.72 -14.51 -7.26
N PRO A 12 -38.98 -14.06 -8.50
CA PRO A 12 -39.90 -14.74 -9.43
C PRO A 12 -39.52 -16.18 -9.79
N TRP A 13 -38.23 -16.52 -9.76
CA TRP A 13 -37.72 -17.87 -10.04
C TRP A 13 -37.91 -18.86 -8.87
N LYS A 14 -38.47 -18.40 -7.75
CA LYS A 14 -38.53 -19.15 -6.49
C LYS A 14 -39.97 -19.25 -6.01
N LYS A 15 -40.66 -20.27 -6.52
CA LYS A 15 -42.11 -20.41 -6.49
C LYS A 15 -42.63 -21.09 -5.22
N ASP A 16 -41.86 -22.03 -4.66
CA ASP A 16 -42.32 -22.85 -3.53
C ASP A 16 -41.70 -22.43 -2.19
N ARG A 17 -42.46 -22.64 -1.10
CA ARG A 17 -42.00 -22.40 0.28
C ARG A 17 -41.05 -23.50 0.79
N ALA A 18 -41.12 -24.71 0.22
CA ALA A 18 -40.67 -25.95 0.85
C ALA A 18 -39.15 -26.26 0.81
N GLY A 19 -38.33 -25.46 0.13
CA GLY A 19 -36.90 -25.77 -0.06
C GLY A 19 -35.91 -25.03 0.84
N TYR A 20 -36.36 -24.26 1.84
CA TYR A 20 -35.55 -23.12 2.25
C TYR A 20 -35.40 -22.94 3.76
N MET A 21 -34.37 -23.60 4.29
CA MET A 21 -33.57 -23.04 5.39
C MET A 21 -32.91 -21.68 5.02
N PHE A 22 -33.09 -21.19 3.78
CA PHE A 22 -32.46 -20.01 3.18
C PHE A 22 -33.47 -18.99 2.61
N ASN A 23 -34.73 -18.98 3.07
CA ASN A 23 -35.77 -18.04 2.61
C ASN A 23 -35.76 -16.75 3.43
N LEU A 24 -34.64 -16.04 3.42
CA LEU A 24 -34.58 -14.69 3.93
C LEU A 24 -34.97 -13.70 2.83
N PHE A 25 -35.56 -12.56 3.24
CA PHE A 25 -35.74 -11.41 2.35
C PHE A 25 -34.41 -11.00 1.71
N TYR A 26 -33.35 -10.94 2.53
CA TYR A 26 -31.97 -10.66 2.11
C TYR A 26 -30.97 -11.51 2.91
N GLY A 27 -29.78 -11.74 2.35
CA GLY A 27 -28.72 -12.50 3.01
C GLY A 27 -28.93 -14.02 3.02
N VAL A 28 -28.11 -14.71 3.82
CA VAL A 28 -28.03 -16.18 3.89
C VAL A 28 -28.41 -16.73 5.27
N SER A 29 -27.97 -16.07 6.35
CA SER A 29 -28.31 -16.40 7.74
C SER A 29 -28.66 -15.12 8.50
N LYS A 30 -29.62 -15.22 9.43
CA LYS A 30 -29.96 -14.11 10.35
C LYS A 30 -29.01 -14.05 11.56
N ASN A 31 -28.39 -15.18 11.89
CA ASN A 31 -27.56 -15.35 13.09
C ASN A 31 -26.08 -15.35 12.71
N GLY A 32 -25.24 -14.86 13.62
CA GLY A 32 -23.79 -14.80 13.50
C GLY A 32 -23.17 -14.20 14.77
N ASN A 33 -21.83 -14.15 14.82
CA ASN A 33 -21.13 -13.54 15.94
C ASN A 33 -21.38 -12.02 15.97
N LYS A 34 -21.90 -11.52 17.09
CA LYS A 34 -22.17 -10.09 17.30
C LYS A 34 -21.00 -9.33 17.94
N ARG A 35 -20.01 -10.04 18.49
CA ARG A 35 -18.84 -9.48 19.19
C ARG A 35 -17.71 -9.18 18.20
N LEU A 36 -17.99 -8.26 17.27
CA LEU A 36 -17.02 -7.76 16.30
C LEU A 36 -16.63 -6.31 16.64
N PRO A 37 -15.41 -5.86 16.28
CA PRO A 37 -15.01 -4.48 16.52
C PRO A 37 -15.92 -3.52 15.76
N LEU A 38 -16.46 -2.51 16.45
CA LEU A 38 -17.40 -1.57 15.86
C LEU A 38 -16.76 -0.76 14.74
N THR A 39 -17.44 -0.51 13.62
CA THR A 39 -16.97 0.38 12.55
C THR A 39 -17.59 1.77 12.69
N SER A 40 -17.09 2.74 11.91
CA SER A 40 -17.64 4.11 11.88
C SER A 40 -19.10 4.20 11.42
N LYS A 41 -19.65 3.12 10.84
CA LYS A 41 -21.04 3.04 10.35
C LYS A 41 -22.03 2.49 11.38
N GLN A 42 -21.52 2.04 12.52
CA GLN A 42 -22.31 1.47 13.60
C GLN A 42 -22.42 2.49 14.75
N GLY A 43 -23.26 2.18 15.75
CA GLY A 43 -23.43 3.03 16.93
C GLY A 43 -24.40 4.20 16.73
N ASN A 44 -24.50 5.07 17.75
CA ASN A 44 -25.37 6.24 17.74
C ASN A 44 -24.68 7.45 17.07
N LYS A 45 -25.41 8.56 16.87
CA LYS A 45 -24.93 9.83 16.32
C LYS A 45 -23.65 10.36 16.98
N ASN A 46 -23.47 10.10 18.28
CA ASN A 46 -22.31 10.58 19.04
C ASN A 46 -21.11 9.62 18.98
N PHE A 47 -21.25 8.45 18.33
CA PHE A 47 -20.16 7.50 18.18
C PHE A 47 -19.21 7.95 17.08
N TYR A 48 -18.21 8.74 17.47
CA TYR A 48 -17.16 9.19 16.57
C TYR A 48 -15.92 8.28 16.69
N LYS A 49 -15.82 7.27 15.82
CA LYS A 49 -14.66 6.36 15.80
C LYS A 49 -13.44 6.93 15.08
N GLY A 50 -13.65 7.55 13.92
CA GLY A 50 -12.57 7.95 13.00
C GLY A 50 -12.05 6.80 12.10
N HIS A 51 -11.08 7.12 11.23
CA HIS A 51 -10.48 6.20 10.24
C HIS A 51 -8.94 6.32 10.18
N GLY A 52 -8.30 6.81 11.24
CA GLY A 52 -6.83 7.01 11.27
C GLY A 52 -6.30 8.17 10.41
N ALA A 53 -7.18 8.97 9.80
CA ALA A 53 -6.78 10.07 8.92
C ALA A 53 -6.48 11.41 9.65
N ALA A 54 -6.91 11.55 10.90
CA ALA A 54 -6.89 12.82 11.64
C ALA A 54 -5.54 13.09 12.34
N GLY A 55 -5.31 14.35 12.74
CA GLY A 55 -4.11 14.81 13.44
C GLY A 55 -3.46 16.07 12.87
N VAL A 56 -4.08 16.66 11.84
CA VAL A 56 -3.51 17.78 11.06
C VAL A 56 -3.65 19.14 11.77
N GLY A 57 -4.63 19.29 12.64
CA GLY A 57 -5.00 20.58 13.21
C GLY A 57 -5.62 20.46 14.60
N LYS A 58 -6.33 21.50 15.01
CA LYS A 58 -7.00 21.57 16.32
C LYS A 58 -8.46 22.02 16.19
N THR A 59 -9.30 21.49 17.06
CA THR A 59 -10.66 21.97 17.25
C THR A 59 -10.65 23.16 18.20
N THR A 60 -11.45 24.17 17.89
CA THR A 60 -11.64 25.37 18.73
C THR A 60 -12.72 25.12 19.79
N SER A 61 -12.80 25.99 20.80
CA SER A 61 -13.84 25.93 21.84
C SER A 61 -15.26 26.00 21.29
N LYS A 62 -15.46 26.60 20.11
CA LYS A 62 -16.76 26.69 19.42
C LYS A 62 -17.01 25.55 18.41
N GLY A 63 -16.22 24.48 18.44
CA GLY A 63 -16.39 23.32 17.54
C GLY A 63 -15.90 23.52 16.10
N ARG A 64 -15.33 24.68 15.75
CA ARG A 64 -14.68 24.90 14.44
C ARG A 64 -13.32 24.20 14.39
N TYR A 65 -12.86 23.78 13.21
CA TYR A 65 -11.56 23.15 13.02
C TYR A 65 -10.57 24.10 12.34
N ILE A 66 -9.33 24.17 12.86
CA ILE A 66 -8.24 24.97 12.29
C ILE A 66 -7.11 24.01 11.89
N ILE A 67 -6.74 24.04 10.61
CA ILE A 67 -5.66 23.24 10.04
C ILE A 67 -4.31 23.85 10.41
N ASN A 68 -3.36 23.04 10.91
CA ASN A 68 -1.96 23.44 11.00
C ASN A 68 -1.24 22.98 9.72
N ARG A 69 -0.77 23.93 8.90
CA ARG A 69 -0.13 23.65 7.60
C ARG A 69 1.18 22.88 7.76
N ASP A 70 1.88 23.04 8.88
CA ASP A 70 3.14 22.33 9.16
C ASP A 70 2.93 20.83 9.42
N LYS A 71 1.69 20.43 9.73
CA LYS A 71 1.30 19.03 9.97
C LYS A 71 0.57 18.41 8.78
N VAL A 72 0.42 19.13 7.67
CA VAL A 72 -0.18 18.60 6.45
C VAL A 72 0.87 17.76 5.73
N ARG A 73 0.57 16.49 5.47
CA ARG A 73 1.44 15.59 4.70
C ARG A 73 1.51 16.03 3.24
N THR A 74 2.71 16.24 2.72
CA THR A 74 2.98 16.55 1.31
C THR A 74 3.72 15.41 0.63
N PHE A 75 3.39 15.11 -0.62
CA PHE A 75 4.11 14.14 -1.45
C PHE A 75 5.05 14.92 -2.38
N VAL A 76 6.34 14.92 -2.08
CA VAL A 76 7.36 15.65 -2.85
C VAL A 76 7.70 14.85 -4.09
N VAL A 77 7.46 15.42 -5.27
CA VAL A 77 7.80 14.83 -6.57
C VAL A 77 9.21 15.28 -6.96
N PRO A 78 10.14 14.37 -7.29
CA PRO A 78 11.48 14.75 -7.71
C PRO A 78 11.46 15.46 -9.07
N ALA A 79 12.40 16.38 -9.26
CA ALA A 79 12.57 17.05 -10.55
C ALA A 79 13.03 16.05 -11.62
N GLY A 80 12.49 16.16 -12.85
CA GLY A 80 12.87 15.30 -13.97
C GLY A 80 12.28 13.89 -13.95
N LEU A 81 11.25 13.62 -13.13
CA LEU A 81 10.62 12.29 -13.07
C LEU A 81 10.02 11.86 -14.43
N GLU A 82 9.45 12.80 -15.18
CA GLU A 82 8.84 12.55 -16.49
C GLU A 82 9.87 12.11 -17.55
N SER A 83 11.11 12.58 -17.43
CA SER A 83 12.23 12.23 -18.31
C SER A 83 13.10 11.12 -17.75
N CYS A 84 12.64 10.38 -16.73
CA CYS A 84 13.41 9.32 -16.10
C CYS A 84 13.36 8.02 -16.92
N ASP A 85 14.54 7.51 -17.26
CA ASP A 85 14.69 6.24 -17.99
C ASP A 85 14.43 5.02 -17.10
N LEU A 86 14.58 5.15 -15.77
CA LEU A 86 14.36 4.07 -14.83
C LEU A 86 12.88 3.64 -14.81
N LYS A 87 12.65 2.33 -14.95
CA LYS A 87 11.32 1.71 -14.96
C LYS A 87 11.08 0.88 -13.70
N PRO A 88 9.82 0.61 -13.33
CA PRO A 88 9.50 -0.18 -12.14
C PRO A 88 9.98 -1.64 -12.20
N PHE A 89 10.27 -2.14 -13.40
CA PHE A 89 10.72 -3.51 -13.63
C PHE A 89 11.98 -3.53 -14.50
N VAL A 90 12.77 -4.59 -14.33
CA VAL A 90 13.97 -4.88 -15.10
C VAL A 90 13.67 -6.01 -16.08
N SER A 91 14.39 -6.07 -17.21
CA SER A 91 14.26 -7.18 -18.16
C SER A 91 14.63 -8.52 -17.51
N PRO A 92 13.83 -9.59 -17.68
CA PRO A 92 14.17 -10.92 -17.18
C PRO A 92 15.43 -11.53 -17.81
N THR A 93 15.92 -10.96 -18.92
CA THR A 93 17.15 -11.39 -19.59
C THR A 93 18.40 -11.07 -18.76
N LEU A 94 18.33 -10.06 -17.89
CA LEU A 94 19.45 -9.66 -17.05
C LEU A 94 19.62 -10.65 -15.89
N GLU A 95 20.86 -11.04 -15.62
CA GLU A 95 21.20 -11.86 -14.45
C GLU A 95 21.12 -11.02 -13.16
N PRO A 96 20.64 -11.58 -12.04
CA PRO A 96 20.60 -10.87 -10.78
C PRO A 96 22.01 -10.66 -10.23
N ILE A 97 22.33 -9.41 -9.94
CA ILE A 97 23.59 -8.98 -9.33
C ILE A 97 23.79 -9.62 -7.96
N LYS A 98 25.01 -10.09 -7.66
CA LYS A 98 25.39 -10.62 -6.34
C LYS A 98 26.64 -9.92 -5.82
N ASN A 99 26.48 -9.14 -4.75
CA ASN A 99 27.58 -8.41 -4.14
C ASN A 99 28.32 -9.28 -3.13
N THR A 100 29.64 -9.11 -3.03
CA THR A 100 30.48 -9.80 -2.05
C THR A 100 31.27 -8.80 -1.23
N PHE A 101 31.35 -9.00 0.09
CA PHE A 101 32.04 -8.11 1.02
C PHE A 101 33.12 -8.89 1.79
N ARG A 102 34.14 -9.41 1.11
CA ARG A 102 35.14 -10.26 1.77
C ARG A 102 36.05 -9.39 2.64
N GLY A 103 36.34 -9.85 3.85
CA GLY A 103 37.14 -9.08 4.81
C GLY A 103 36.37 -7.94 5.49
N TYR A 104 35.07 -7.78 5.19
CA TYR A 104 34.16 -6.86 5.86
C TYR A 104 33.01 -7.61 6.49
N THR A 105 32.40 -6.99 7.50
CA THR A 105 31.24 -7.56 8.18
C THR A 105 29.99 -7.52 7.29
N GLY A 106 29.90 -6.55 6.38
CA GLY A 106 28.80 -6.38 5.43
C GLY A 106 28.80 -5.02 4.72
N PRO A 107 27.72 -4.66 4.02
CA PRO A 107 27.63 -3.42 3.24
C PRO A 107 27.69 -2.14 4.10
N LEU A 108 27.26 -2.24 5.36
CA LEU A 108 27.23 -1.13 6.33
C LEU A 108 28.52 -1.04 7.17
N ASP A 109 29.57 -1.80 6.83
CA ASP A 109 30.83 -1.77 7.57
C ASP A 109 31.51 -0.39 7.42
N PRO A 110 31.90 0.29 8.52
CA PRO A 110 32.58 1.58 8.44
C PRO A 110 33.90 1.51 7.68
N LYS A 111 34.64 0.39 7.77
CA LYS A 111 35.93 0.25 7.08
C LYS A 111 35.75 0.26 5.56
N LEU A 112 34.68 -0.38 5.08
CA LEU A 112 34.31 -0.41 3.66
C LEU A 112 33.94 1.00 3.18
N THR A 113 33.16 1.73 3.98
CA THR A 113 32.76 3.11 3.66
C THR A 113 33.97 4.03 3.54
N VAL A 114 34.92 3.95 4.48
CA VAL A 114 36.16 4.73 4.43
C VAL A 114 37.02 4.37 3.21
N LYS A 115 37.10 3.08 2.86
CA LYS A 115 37.80 2.63 1.64
C LYS A 115 37.19 3.27 0.38
N LYS A 116 35.86 3.19 0.21
CA LYS A 116 35.14 3.80 -0.92
C LYS A 116 35.34 5.31 -1.01
N VAL A 117 35.35 6.01 0.12
CA VAL A 117 35.64 7.45 0.16
C VAL A 117 37.08 7.74 -0.28
N ASN A 118 38.05 6.97 0.21
CA ASN A 118 39.44 7.13 -0.20
C ASN A 118 39.66 6.84 -1.69
N GLU A 119 38.97 5.86 -2.24
CA GLU A 119 38.97 5.58 -3.68
C GLU A 119 38.38 6.76 -4.45
N TYR A 120 37.21 7.24 -4.06
CA TYR A 120 36.58 8.42 -4.66
C TYR A 120 37.48 9.67 -4.63
N VAL A 121 38.22 9.91 -3.54
CA VAL A 121 39.16 11.05 -3.45
C VAL A 121 40.33 10.88 -4.43
N LYS A 122 40.78 9.66 -4.67
CA LYS A 122 41.92 9.38 -5.55
C LYS A 122 41.55 9.39 -7.03
N THR A 123 40.42 8.78 -7.38
CA THR A 123 40.04 8.54 -8.78
C THR A 123 38.90 9.45 -9.27
N GLY A 124 38.18 10.11 -8.36
CA GLY A 124 36.99 10.88 -8.66
C GLY A 124 35.76 10.00 -8.91
N PRO A 125 34.67 10.55 -9.48
CA PRO A 125 33.50 9.78 -9.88
C PRO A 125 33.86 8.88 -11.07
N VAL A 126 34.33 7.66 -10.79
CA VAL A 126 34.49 6.62 -11.80
C VAL A 126 33.10 6.04 -12.06
N VAL A 127 32.53 6.35 -13.22
CA VAL A 127 31.40 5.59 -13.75
C VAL A 127 31.98 4.24 -14.11
N GLN A 128 31.65 3.19 -13.37
CA GLN A 128 31.98 1.83 -13.80
C GLN A 128 31.27 1.62 -15.15
N GLU A 129 32.02 1.65 -16.26
CA GLU A 129 31.51 1.45 -17.62
C GLU A 129 31.04 0.01 -17.87
N ASP A 130 31.15 -0.87 -16.87
CA ASP A 130 30.81 -2.28 -16.99
C ASP A 130 29.30 -2.49 -16.86
N SER A 131 28.62 -2.48 -18.02
CA SER A 131 27.22 -2.86 -18.16
C SER A 131 26.86 -4.16 -17.40
N PRO A 132 25.68 -4.24 -16.77
CA PRO A 132 25.18 -5.47 -16.14
C PRO A 132 24.92 -6.61 -17.13
N ASP A 133 25.07 -6.38 -18.44
CA ASP A 133 24.92 -7.38 -19.51
C ASP A 133 26.05 -8.43 -19.55
N ARG A 134 27.12 -8.29 -18.75
CA ARG A 134 28.19 -9.29 -18.70
C ARG A 134 27.80 -10.45 -17.78
N LYS A 135 27.82 -11.66 -18.33
CA LYS A 135 27.71 -12.92 -17.59
C LYS A 135 28.78 -12.96 -16.48
N ASN A 136 28.37 -13.08 -15.20
CA ASN A 136 29.21 -13.02 -13.99
C ASN A 136 29.72 -11.63 -13.54
N TRP A 137 28.93 -10.56 -13.68
CA TRP A 137 29.29 -9.27 -13.07
C TRP A 137 29.28 -9.34 -11.53
N LEU A 138 30.41 -8.99 -10.92
CA LEU A 138 30.61 -8.86 -9.47
C LEU A 138 30.95 -7.39 -9.19
N GLU A 139 30.12 -6.71 -8.40
CA GLU A 139 30.46 -5.37 -7.92
C GLU A 139 31.69 -5.51 -6.99
N GLN A 140 32.82 -4.92 -7.41
CA GLN A 140 34.04 -4.90 -6.58
C GLN A 140 33.81 -4.11 -5.29
N GLU A 141 34.49 -4.55 -4.23
CA GLU A 141 34.38 -4.07 -2.84
C GLU A 141 34.62 -2.57 -2.65
#